data_AF-A0A1Q9EU43-F1
#
_entry.id   AF-A0A1Q9EU43-F1
#
_cell.length_a   1.000
_cell.length_b   1.000
_cell.length_c   1.000
_cell.angle_alpha   90.00
_cell.angle_beta   90.00
_cell.angle_gamma   90.00
#
_symmetry.space_group_name_H-M   'P 1'
#
loop_
_entity.id
_entity.type
_entity.pdbx_description
1 polymer ?
#
loop_
_entity_poly.entity_id
_entity_poly.type
_entity_poly.pdbx_seq_one_letter_code
_entity_poly.pdbx_strand_id
1 'polypeptide(L)'
;MLRVLFAKKDLFLDVLGAWDFAVEDPEGLLGGPLEKRKVGVMGISMGGLAAFTAFGYEPDIPAAWIDAGVYDLQDELSFQISAALPLGPADPALALAKWLGWRFASFFAGADIGLYVLVLFLRPLDILGDGPMAKPVLSKSSRG
;
A
#
# COMPACT_ATOMS: atom_id res chain seq x y z
N MET A 1 -20.88 -27.89 -0.89
CA MET A 1 -19.75 -27.63 -1.81
C MET A 1 -19.07 -26.35 -1.35
N LEU A 2 -17.96 -26.45 -0.64
CA LEU A 2 -17.27 -25.31 -0.04
C LEU A 2 -16.43 -24.63 -1.13
N ARG A 3 -16.74 -23.37 -1.47
CA ARG A 3 -15.91 -22.55 -2.37
C ARG A 3 -15.05 -21.64 -1.49
N VAL A 4 -13.77 -21.96 -1.38
CA VAL A 4 -12.77 -21.10 -0.75
C VAL A 4 -12.29 -20.13 -1.82
N LEU A 5 -12.68 -18.87 -1.74
CA LEU A 5 -12.16 -17.79 -2.59
C LEU A 5 -10.90 -17.25 -1.91
N PHE A 6 -9.73 -17.58 -2.47
CA PHE A 6 -8.48 -16.95 -2.07
C PHE A 6 -8.42 -15.54 -2.67
N ALA A 7 -8.29 -14.51 -1.83
CA ALA A 7 -8.10 -13.13 -2.26
C ALA A 7 -6.76 -13.01 -3.01
N LYS A 8 -6.82 -12.92 -4.33
CA LYS A 8 -5.68 -12.76 -5.25
C LYS A 8 -5.24 -11.30 -5.26
N LYS A 9 -3.92 -11.04 -5.27
CA LYS A 9 -3.11 -9.91 -5.84
C LYS A 9 -3.58 -8.45 -5.80
N ASP A 10 -4.80 -8.17 -5.38
CA ASP A 10 -5.57 -7.01 -5.76
C ASP A 10 -6.18 -6.34 -4.52
N LEU A 11 -5.58 -6.55 -3.33
CA LEU A 11 -6.10 -6.05 -2.06
C LEU A 11 -6.30 -4.53 -2.07
N PHE A 12 -5.44 -3.80 -2.77
CA PHE A 12 -5.61 -2.36 -2.95
C PHE A 12 -6.70 -2.01 -3.99
N LEU A 13 -6.95 -2.87 -5.00
CA LEU A 13 -8.07 -2.70 -5.94
C LEU A 13 -9.41 -2.92 -5.25
N ASP A 14 -9.48 -3.86 -4.30
CA ASP A 14 -10.67 -4.01 -3.46
C ASP A 14 -10.92 -2.75 -2.63
N VAL A 15 -9.85 -2.12 -2.11
CA VAL A 15 -9.95 -0.82 -1.42
C VAL A 15 -10.42 0.29 -2.36
N LEU A 16 -9.90 0.35 -3.60
CA LEU A 16 -10.34 1.33 -4.60
C LEU A 16 -11.82 1.14 -4.98
N GLY A 17 -12.25 -0.10 -5.24
CA GLY A 17 -13.65 -0.40 -5.53
C GLY A 17 -14.58 -0.10 -4.35
N ALA A 18 -14.12 -0.34 -3.11
CA ALA A 18 -14.86 0.07 -1.92
C ALA A 18 -14.94 1.60 -1.78
N TRP A 19 -13.88 2.32 -2.14
CA TRP A 19 -13.87 3.78 -2.15
C TRP A 19 -14.81 4.35 -3.23
N ASP A 20 -14.79 3.79 -4.45
CA ASP A 20 -15.72 4.16 -5.53
C ASP A 20 -17.17 3.95 -5.10
N PHE A 21 -17.47 2.79 -4.50
CA PHE A 21 -18.79 2.51 -3.95
C PHE A 21 -19.17 3.53 -2.87
N ALA A 22 -18.25 3.92 -2.00
CA ALA A 22 -18.51 4.90 -0.94
C ALA A 22 -18.75 6.33 -1.48
N VAL A 23 -18.11 6.68 -2.59
CA VAL A 23 -18.30 7.97 -3.28
C VAL A 23 -19.61 8.00 -4.04
N GLU A 24 -19.90 6.96 -4.83
CA GLU A 24 -21.06 6.92 -5.72
C GLU A 24 -22.35 6.51 -5.00
N ASP A 25 -22.24 5.71 -3.95
CA ASP A 25 -23.34 5.10 -3.18
C ASP A 25 -24.53 4.68 -4.08
N PRO A 26 -24.30 3.79 -5.07
CA PRO A 26 -25.29 3.49 -6.12
C PRO A 26 -26.58 2.88 -5.57
N GLU A 27 -26.51 2.30 -4.37
CA GLU A 27 -27.63 1.68 -3.67
C GLU A 27 -28.27 2.59 -2.61
N GLY A 28 -27.70 3.78 -2.36
CA GLY A 28 -28.20 4.72 -1.35
C GLY A 28 -28.03 4.23 0.09
N LEU A 29 -27.11 3.30 0.35
CA LEU A 29 -26.89 2.69 1.67
C LEU A 29 -26.13 3.60 2.63
N LEU A 30 -25.40 4.59 2.10
CA LEU A 30 -24.53 5.51 2.85
C LEU A 30 -25.09 6.93 2.95
N GLY A 31 -26.34 7.15 2.51
CA GLY A 31 -27.00 8.46 2.53
C GLY A 31 -26.90 9.24 1.22
N GLY A 32 -26.50 8.57 0.14
CA GLY A 32 -26.36 9.11 -1.20
C GLY A 32 -24.91 9.48 -1.56
N PRO A 33 -24.67 9.87 -2.82
CA PRO A 33 -23.34 10.18 -3.32
C PRO A 33 -22.67 11.30 -2.51
N LEU A 34 -21.36 11.15 -2.29
CA LEU A 34 -20.51 12.14 -1.62
C LEU A 34 -19.49 12.73 -2.58
N GLU A 35 -19.03 13.96 -2.30
CA GLU A 35 -17.90 14.53 -3.02
C GLU A 35 -16.62 13.75 -2.65
N LYS A 36 -15.80 13.36 -3.64
CA LYS A 36 -14.53 12.62 -3.45
C LYS A 36 -13.65 13.18 -2.33
N ARG A 37 -13.54 14.52 -2.23
CA ARG A 37 -12.77 15.24 -1.19
C ARG A 37 -13.24 15.00 0.25
N LYS A 38 -14.39 14.34 0.46
CA LYS A 38 -14.96 14.01 1.77
C LYS A 38 -14.81 12.53 2.14
N VAL A 39 -14.25 11.71 1.25
CA VAL A 39 -14.14 10.25 1.44
C VAL A 39 -12.67 9.86 1.44
N GLY A 40 -12.12 9.50 2.60
CA GLY A 40 -10.77 8.96 2.75
C GLY A 40 -10.75 7.43 2.86
N VAL A 41 -9.56 6.85 2.94
CA VAL A 41 -9.38 5.41 3.18
C VAL A 41 -8.75 5.16 4.56
N MET A 42 -9.13 4.06 5.20
CA MET A 42 -8.52 3.62 6.47
C MET A 42 -8.13 2.16 6.36
N GLY A 43 -6.96 1.82 6.88
CA GLY A 43 -6.48 0.44 6.93
C GLY A 43 -5.82 0.10 8.26
N ILE A 44 -6.14 -1.09 8.80
CA ILE A 44 -5.56 -1.63 10.03
C ILE A 44 -4.72 -2.86 9.69
N SER A 45 -3.53 -2.99 10.29
CA SER A 45 -2.65 -4.15 10.09
C SER A 45 -2.29 -4.34 8.61
N MET A 46 -2.54 -5.52 8.04
CA MET A 46 -2.38 -5.78 6.60
C MET A 46 -3.26 -4.87 5.74
N GLY A 47 -4.43 -4.44 6.24
CA GLY A 47 -5.28 -3.45 5.57
C GLY A 47 -4.61 -2.09 5.45
N GLY A 48 -3.67 -1.75 6.34
CA GLY A 48 -2.86 -0.53 6.24
C GLY A 48 -1.99 -0.51 4.98
N LEU A 49 -1.36 -1.63 4.63
CA LEU A 49 -0.60 -1.74 3.38
C LEU A 49 -1.50 -1.54 2.15
N ALA A 50 -2.69 -2.14 2.15
CA ALA A 50 -3.64 -2.00 1.07
C ALA A 50 -4.17 -0.57 0.93
N ALA A 51 -4.56 0.06 2.05
CA ALA A 51 -5.03 1.44 2.07
C ALA A 51 -3.95 2.43 1.63
N PHE A 52 -2.71 2.22 2.07
CA PHE A 52 -1.58 3.05 1.65
C PHE A 52 -1.26 2.89 0.15
N THR A 53 -1.32 1.67 -0.37
CA THR A 53 -1.11 1.39 -1.80
C THR A 53 -2.22 2.02 -2.65
N ALA A 54 -3.48 1.90 -2.22
CA ALA A 54 -4.61 2.54 -2.90
C ALA A 54 -4.47 4.07 -2.91
N PHE A 55 -4.11 4.67 -1.77
CA PHE A 55 -3.85 6.12 -1.67
C PHE A 55 -2.73 6.59 -2.60
N GLY A 56 -1.68 5.77 -2.78
CA GLY A 56 -0.62 6.07 -3.73
C GLY A 56 -1.03 5.93 -5.21
N TYR A 57 -2.08 5.16 -5.50
CA TYR A 57 -2.52 4.85 -6.86
C TYR A 57 -3.64 5.79 -7.36
N GLU A 58 -4.54 6.23 -6.46
CA GLU A 58 -5.68 7.08 -6.80
C GLU A 58 -5.49 8.50 -6.23
N PRO A 59 -5.12 9.50 -7.07
CA PRO A 59 -4.83 10.85 -6.62
C PRO A 59 -6.06 11.61 -6.09
N ASP A 60 -7.29 11.15 -6.39
CA ASP A 60 -8.50 11.80 -5.91
C ASP A 60 -8.82 11.46 -4.42
N ILE A 61 -8.15 10.47 -3.83
CA ILE A 61 -8.31 10.16 -2.40
C ILE A 61 -7.61 11.27 -1.58
N PRO A 62 -8.35 12.05 -0.76
CA PRO A 62 -7.79 13.23 -0.07
C PRO A 62 -6.94 12.88 1.15
N ALA A 63 -7.15 11.70 1.76
CA ALA A 63 -6.48 11.29 2.98
C ALA A 63 -6.50 9.76 3.17
N ALA A 64 -5.47 9.25 3.84
CA ALA A 64 -5.39 7.88 4.31
C ALA A 64 -5.05 7.83 5.81
N TRP A 65 -5.77 7.01 6.58
CA TRP A 65 -5.42 6.65 7.96
C TRP A 65 -4.83 5.24 7.98
N ILE A 66 -3.56 5.12 8.36
CA ILE A 66 -2.87 3.84 8.47
C ILE A 66 -2.64 3.51 9.95
N ASP A 67 -3.21 2.40 10.42
CA ASP A 67 -3.05 1.92 11.79
C ASP A 67 -2.32 0.58 11.81
N ALA A 68 -1.18 0.53 12.51
CA ALA A 68 -0.31 -0.66 12.61
C ALA A 68 0.00 -1.33 11.24
N GLY A 69 0.19 -0.53 10.19
CA GLY A 69 0.42 -1.02 8.83
C GLY A 69 1.60 -1.97 8.73
N VAL A 70 1.41 -3.13 8.10
CA VAL A 70 2.50 -4.08 7.84
C VAL A 70 3.23 -3.69 6.55
N TYR A 71 4.43 -3.12 6.68
CA TYR A 71 5.22 -2.66 5.53
C TYR A 71 6.16 -3.74 4.98
N ASP A 72 6.61 -4.65 5.84
CA ASP A 72 7.43 -5.80 5.48
C ASP A 72 6.83 -7.07 6.09
N LEU A 73 6.28 -7.92 5.22
CA LEU A 73 5.65 -9.18 5.61
C LEU A 73 6.66 -10.21 6.12
N GLN A 74 7.91 -10.18 5.65
CA GLN A 74 8.96 -11.09 6.11
C GLN A 74 9.40 -10.73 7.52
N ASP A 75 9.57 -9.44 7.79
CA ASP A 75 9.95 -8.95 9.12
C ASP A 75 8.83 -9.19 10.12
N GLU A 76 7.57 -8.90 9.77
CA GLU A 76 6.43 -9.16 10.65
C GLU A 76 6.29 -10.66 10.95
N LEU A 77 6.35 -11.52 9.94
CA LEU A 77 6.30 -12.97 10.15
C LEU A 77 7.48 -13.45 11.01
N SER A 78 8.68 -12.94 10.74
CA SER A 78 9.88 -13.27 11.50
C SER A 78 9.76 -12.84 12.95
N PHE A 79 9.18 -11.67 13.21
CA PHE A 79 8.90 -11.16 14.55
C PHE A 79 7.92 -12.09 15.29
N GLN A 80 6.78 -12.42 14.68
CA GLN A 80 5.76 -13.28 15.28
C GLN A 80 6.31 -14.68 15.61
N ILE A 81 7.08 -15.28 14.69
CA ILE A 81 7.72 -16.60 14.94
C ILE A 81 8.75 -16.50 16.07
N SER A 82 9.55 -15.44 16.09
CA SER A 82 10.57 -15.25 17.15
C SER A 82 9.94 -14.97 18.51
N ALA A 83 8.78 -14.31 18.56
CA ALA A 83 8.03 -14.08 19.79
C ALA A 83 7.36 -15.35 20.32
N ALA A 84 6.91 -16.23 19.43
CA ALA A 84 6.23 -17.48 19.80
C ALA A 84 7.19 -18.60 20.23
N LEU A 85 8.44 -18.58 19.75
CA LEU A 85 9.43 -19.61 20.02
C LEU A 85 10.54 -19.08 20.94
N PRO A 86 10.82 -19.71 22.10
CA PRO A 86 11.86 -19.26 23.03
C PRO A 86 13.26 -19.68 22.57
N LEU A 87 13.58 -19.40 21.31
CA LEU A 87 14.85 -19.74 20.67
C LEU A 87 15.73 -18.50 20.53
N GLY A 88 17.04 -18.67 20.68
CA GLY A 88 17.99 -17.59 20.45
C GLY A 88 18.06 -17.18 18.97
N PRO A 89 18.47 -15.94 18.64
CA PRO A 89 18.55 -15.46 17.26
C PRO A 89 19.55 -16.24 16.39
N ALA A 90 20.53 -16.92 17.00
CA ALA A 90 21.51 -17.76 16.32
C ALA A 90 21.10 -19.25 16.27
N ASP A 91 19.93 -19.61 16.79
CA ASP A 91 19.47 -20.99 16.80
C ASP A 91 19.05 -21.45 15.39
N PRO A 92 19.64 -22.52 14.82
CA PRO A 92 19.28 -23.00 13.50
C PRO A 92 17.82 -23.45 13.39
N ALA A 93 17.19 -23.87 14.48
CA ALA A 93 15.76 -24.22 14.51
C ALA A 93 14.87 -23.00 14.27
N LEU A 94 15.28 -21.81 14.74
CA LEU A 94 14.56 -20.56 14.49
C LEU A 94 14.62 -20.19 13.00
N ALA A 95 15.79 -20.33 12.37
CA ALA A 95 15.95 -20.07 10.94
C ALA A 95 15.07 -21.02 10.09
N LEU A 96 15.04 -22.31 10.45
CA LEU A 96 14.17 -23.30 9.78
C LEU A 96 12.68 -22.98 9.99
N ALA A 97 12.28 -22.58 11.20
CA ALA A 97 10.90 -22.20 11.51
C ALA A 97 10.45 -20.99 10.67
N LYS A 98 11.29 -19.95 10.56
CA LYS A 98 11.04 -18.79 9.69
C LYS A 98 10.89 -19.18 8.23
N TRP A 99 11.80 -20.02 7.72
CA TRP A 99 11.73 -20.51 6.34
C TRP A 99 10.46 -21.31 6.06
N LEU A 100 10.08 -22.23 6.96
CA LEU A 100 8.85 -23.01 6.84
C LEU A 100 7.60 -22.13 6.95
N GLY A 101 7.60 -21.20 7.91
CA GLY A 101 6.52 -20.23 8.08
C GLY A 101 6.29 -19.41 6.82
N TRP A 102 7.36 -18.91 6.20
CA TRP A 102 7.28 -18.17 4.94
C TRP A 102 6.73 -19.02 3.79
N ARG A 103 7.18 -20.27 3.66
CA ARG A 103 6.68 -21.21 2.64
C ARG A 103 5.19 -21.49 2.83
N PHE A 104 4.75 -21.68 4.08
CA PHE A 104 3.36 -21.91 4.41
C PHE A 104 2.52 -20.66 4.11
N ALA A 105 2.96 -19.48 4.56
CA ALA A 105 2.28 -18.22 4.29
C ALA A 105 2.12 -17.96 2.78
N SER A 106 3.18 -18.17 2.00
CA SER A 106 3.15 -18.02 0.54
C SER A 106 2.19 -19.03 -0.13
N PHE A 107 2.16 -20.27 0.36
CA PHE A 107 1.24 -21.29 -0.14
C PHE A 107 -0.22 -20.90 0.09
N PHE A 108 -0.59 -20.45 1.29
CA PHE A 108 -1.96 -20.03 1.61
C PHE A 108 -2.36 -18.71 0.97
N ALA A 109 -1.41 -17.81 0.76
CA ALA A 109 -1.63 -16.60 -0.02
C ALA A 109 -1.86 -16.89 -1.52
N GLY A 110 -1.50 -18.09 -2.00
CA GLY A 110 -1.60 -18.45 -3.42
C GLY A 110 -0.72 -17.57 -4.32
N ALA A 111 0.27 -16.89 -3.74
CA ALA A 111 1.17 -15.96 -4.42
C ALA A 111 2.52 -15.92 -3.69
N ASP A 112 3.57 -15.55 -4.43
CA ASP A 112 4.83 -15.16 -3.80
C ASP A 112 4.63 -13.81 -3.10
N ILE A 113 4.47 -13.86 -1.78
CA ILE A 113 4.25 -12.66 -0.97
C ILE A 113 5.51 -11.80 -0.83
N GLY A 114 6.67 -12.27 -1.28
CA GLY A 114 7.89 -11.47 -1.36
C GLY A 114 7.83 -10.39 -2.44
N LEU A 115 6.91 -10.52 -3.40
CA LEU A 115 6.70 -9.53 -4.45
C LEU A 115 5.95 -8.28 -3.99
N TYR A 116 5.36 -8.27 -2.79
CA TYR A 116 4.70 -7.08 -2.22
C TYR A 116 5.65 -6.15 -1.48
N VAL A 117 6.97 -6.44 -1.44
CA VAL A 117 7.98 -5.50 -0.97
C VAL A 117 8.07 -4.36 -2.00
N LEU A 118 7.20 -3.38 -1.77
CA LEU A 118 7.29 -1.97 -2.11
C LEU A 118 8.12 -1.66 -3.36
N VAL A 119 7.40 -1.49 -4.47
CA VAL A 119 7.84 -0.73 -5.66
C VAL A 119 7.96 0.77 -5.31
N LEU A 120 8.47 1.12 -4.13
CA LEU A 120 8.87 2.50 -3.80
C LEU A 120 10.16 2.90 -4.54
N PHE A 121 10.81 1.96 -5.23
CA PHE A 121 12.05 2.19 -5.98
C PHE A 121 11.90 2.32 -7.50
N LEU A 122 10.69 2.20 -8.08
CA LEU A 122 10.54 2.25 -9.54
C LEU A 122 9.51 3.30 -10.00
N ARG A 123 9.89 4.59 -9.87
CA ARG A 123 10.01 5.62 -10.94
C ARG A 123 9.77 7.05 -10.42
N PRO A 124 10.37 8.09 -11.03
CA PRO A 124 11.67 8.14 -11.70
C PRO A 124 12.53 9.34 -11.22
N LEU A 125 13.83 9.20 -11.38
CA LEU A 125 14.83 10.28 -11.31
C LEU A 125 14.74 11.23 -12.54
N ASP A 126 13.61 11.24 -13.26
CA ASP A 126 13.39 11.98 -14.51
C ASP A 126 12.60 13.30 -14.33
N ILE A 127 12.41 13.79 -13.10
CA ILE A 127 11.78 15.10 -12.84
C ILE A 127 12.83 16.22 -12.69
N LEU A 128 14.12 15.93 -12.89
CA LEU A 128 15.22 16.92 -12.71
C LEU A 128 16.11 17.20 -13.94
N GLY A 129 15.66 16.96 -15.17
CA GLY A 129 16.31 17.51 -16.38
C GLY A 129 15.43 17.29 -17.61
N ASP A 130 15.22 18.20 -18.55
CA ASP A 130 15.79 19.50 -18.83
C ASP A 130 14.66 20.40 -19.39
N GLY A 131 14.05 21.22 -18.53
CA GLY A 131 13.18 22.31 -18.98
C GLY A 131 14.05 23.53 -19.30
N PRO A 132 13.98 24.13 -20.50
CA PRO A 132 14.80 25.28 -20.83
C PRO A 132 14.49 26.44 -19.87
N MET A 133 15.52 26.89 -19.15
CA MET A 133 15.47 28.07 -18.31
C MET A 133 14.87 29.25 -19.10
N ALA A 134 13.68 29.68 -18.68
CA ALA A 134 13.13 30.96 -19.07
C ALA A 134 14.16 32.04 -18.71
N LYS A 135 14.77 32.65 -19.73
CA LYS A 135 15.68 33.79 -19.53
C LYS A 135 14.89 34.90 -18.82
N PRO A 136 15.47 35.54 -17.79
CA PRO A 136 14.83 36.69 -17.16
C PRO A 136 14.67 37.79 -18.21
N VAL A 137 13.41 38.15 -18.49
CA VAL A 137 13.07 39.34 -19.26
C VAL A 137 13.42 40.54 -18.38
N LEU A 138 14.60 41.12 -18.63
CA LEU A 138 14.97 42.42 -18.07
C LEU A 138 14.03 43.48 -18.68
N SER A 139 13.05 43.92 -17.91
CA SER A 139 12.26 45.10 -18.25
C SER A 139 13.17 46.33 -18.18
N LYS A 140 13.43 46.92 -19.34
CA LYS A 140 14.04 48.25 -19.42
C LYS A 140 13.02 49.25 -18.88
N SER A 141 13.28 49.77 -17.68
CA SER A 141 12.66 50.98 -17.17
C SER A 141 13.04 52.14 -18.10
N SER A 142 12.05 52.67 -18.80
CA SER A 142 12.13 53.99 -19.41
C SER A 142 12.09 55.05 -18.30
N ARG A 143 13.16 55.83 -18.19
CA ARG A 143 13.16 57.15 -17.55
C ARG A 143 13.98 58.09 -18.42
N GLY A 144 13.39 59.24 -18.73
CA GLY A 144 14.08 60.42 -19.27
C GLY A 144 14.21 60.42 -20.77
#